data_AF-A0A7X6DP20-F1
#
_entry.id   AF-A0A7X6DP20-F1
#
_cell.length_a   1.000
_cell.length_b   1.000
_cell.length_c   1.000
_cell.angle_alpha   90.00
_cell.angle_beta   90.00
_cell.angle_gamma   90.00
#
_symmetry.space_group_name_H-M   'P 1'
#
loop_
_entity.id
_entity.type
_entity.pdbx_description
1 polymer ?
#
loop_
_entity_poly.entity_id
_entity_poly.type
_entity_poly.pdbx_seq_one_letter_code
_entity_poly.pdbx_strand_id
1 'polypeptide(L)'
;MKRSVEQQEKGRPLFFKDPLITLRREKSEEPLRPSRPLQTVFSKNGAPPSPGTRTFLGEEVDYVEREEPIDRASPACRQKRSVLFVKPDYSIVRDLFSGEGVVNIDWLHSFAPQARIEGNLAEGFHITTPDGRLWLVAFGTHMKGVEARLKSTEKQVVVRSAGPLPISLTTLLYPDDASSQSRYDFKSLYFPSIEGGSAFEVLTATHTDTFLFAPARKRLALSNVRFEGEQLFVRRDYVGEIARLFALSGRFCYWEGKTLFESAQPVPFLELSYRGEILHVRGTLSGPISFYADGVEEVHVNGEKSYFTRDRDRLILHF
;
A
#
# COMPACT_ATOMS: atom_id res chain seq x y z
N MET A 1 40.50 -29.21 -17.70
CA MET A 1 39.06 -29.29 -17.36
C MET A 1 38.63 -28.00 -16.68
N LYS A 2 38.09 -27.04 -17.43
CA LYS A 2 37.51 -25.80 -16.89
C LYS A 2 36.01 -26.00 -16.75
N ARG A 3 35.49 -25.88 -15.52
CA ARG A 3 34.05 -25.92 -15.23
C ARG A 3 33.43 -24.62 -15.73
N SER A 4 32.47 -24.74 -16.63
CA SER A 4 31.57 -23.68 -17.06
C SER A 4 30.63 -23.33 -15.92
N VAL A 5 30.67 -22.06 -15.50
CA VAL A 5 29.73 -21.46 -14.56
C VAL A 5 28.41 -21.25 -15.32
N GLU A 6 27.36 -21.93 -14.85
CA GLU A 6 25.98 -21.66 -15.26
C GLU A 6 25.63 -20.22 -14.92
N GLN A 7 25.28 -19.45 -15.95
CA GLN A 7 24.65 -18.14 -15.79
C GLN A 7 23.24 -18.36 -15.23
N GLN A 8 23.08 -17.93 -13.98
CA GLN A 8 21.80 -17.75 -13.32
C GLN A 8 20.88 -16.88 -14.21
N GLU A 9 19.78 -17.47 -14.70
CA GLU A 9 18.80 -16.76 -15.52
C GLU A 9 18.22 -15.58 -14.73
N LYS A 10 18.39 -14.38 -15.30
CA LYS A 10 17.69 -13.18 -14.85
C LYS A 10 16.19 -13.42 -15.01
N GLY A 11 15.48 -13.52 -13.88
CA GLY A 11 14.03 -13.61 -13.85
C GLY A 11 13.41 -12.52 -14.73
N ARG A 12 12.55 -12.92 -15.67
CA ARG A 12 11.77 -11.99 -16.50
C ARG A 12 10.75 -11.28 -15.60
N PRO A 13 10.44 -10.00 -15.87
CA PRO A 13 9.49 -9.26 -15.05
C PRO A 13 8.09 -9.85 -15.16
N LEU A 14 7.41 -9.96 -14.01
CA LEU A 14 6.01 -10.41 -13.89
C LEU A 14 5.03 -9.54 -14.70
N PHE A 15 5.38 -8.27 -14.92
CA PHE A 15 4.66 -7.34 -15.78
C PHE A 15 5.37 -7.19 -17.12
N PHE A 16 4.63 -7.40 -18.21
CA PHE A 16 5.16 -7.23 -19.57
C PHE A 16 5.26 -5.76 -19.98
N LYS A 17 4.45 -4.90 -19.35
CA LYS A 17 4.43 -3.43 -19.49
C LYS A 17 3.99 -2.83 -18.15
N ASP A 18 4.36 -1.58 -17.90
CA ASP A 18 3.85 -0.82 -16.76
C ASP A 18 2.31 -0.77 -16.79
N PRO A 19 1.63 -0.89 -15.62
CA PRO A 19 0.19 -0.71 -15.54
C PRO A 19 -0.24 0.65 -16.11
N LEU A 20 -1.30 0.66 -16.90
CA LEU A 20 -1.81 1.87 -17.57
C LEU A 20 -3.09 2.36 -16.92
N ILE A 21 -3.28 3.68 -16.85
CA ILE A 21 -4.56 4.28 -16.44
C ILE A 21 -5.15 5.04 -17.60
N THR A 22 -6.44 4.83 -17.83
CA THR A 22 -7.25 5.63 -18.76
C THR A 22 -8.33 6.34 -17.97
N LEU A 23 -8.39 7.67 -18.07
CA LEU A 23 -9.42 8.49 -17.43
C LEU A 23 -10.27 9.20 -18.49
N ARG A 24 -11.60 9.15 -18.34
CA ARG A 24 -12.56 9.82 -19.20
C ARG A 24 -13.53 10.62 -18.34
N ARG A 25 -13.61 11.94 -18.53
CA ARG A 25 -14.63 12.79 -17.92
C ARG A 25 -15.95 12.67 -18.67
N GLU A 26 -17.06 12.61 -17.94
CA GLU A 26 -18.37 12.87 -18.56
C GLU A 26 -18.41 14.36 -18.94
N LYS A 27 -18.66 14.63 -20.23
CA LYS A 27 -18.63 15.98 -20.79
C LYS A 27 -19.72 16.86 -20.15
N SER A 28 -19.35 18.01 -19.60
CA SER A 28 -20.13 19.22 -19.90
C SER A 28 -19.80 19.62 -21.34
N GLU A 29 -20.77 20.18 -22.04
CA GLU A 29 -20.80 20.42 -23.49
C GLU A 29 -19.61 21.21 -24.07
N GLU A 30 -18.46 20.57 -24.32
CA GLU A 30 -17.41 21.12 -25.20
C GLU A 30 -16.73 20.02 -26.04
N PRO A 31 -16.17 20.33 -27.23
CA PRO A 31 -15.68 19.33 -28.18
C PRO A 31 -14.36 18.68 -27.70
N LEU A 32 -14.34 17.34 -27.65
CA LEU A 32 -13.21 16.53 -27.16
C LEU A 32 -12.10 16.40 -28.21
N ARG A 33 -10.85 16.60 -27.79
CA ARG A 33 -9.67 15.95 -28.38
C ARG A 33 -9.55 14.50 -27.82
N PRO A 34 -9.03 13.54 -28.60
CA PRO A 34 -8.86 12.16 -28.15
C PRO A 34 -7.82 12.07 -27.02
N SER A 35 -8.23 11.51 -25.87
CA SER A 35 -7.38 11.22 -24.72
C SER A 35 -6.42 10.06 -25.04
N ARG A 36 -5.11 10.32 -25.03
CA ARG A 36 -4.07 9.28 -25.16
C ARG A 36 -3.95 8.47 -23.86
N PRO A 37 -3.69 7.15 -23.93
CA PRO A 37 -3.37 6.35 -22.74
C PRO A 37 -2.10 6.88 -22.06
N LEU A 38 -2.15 7.07 -20.74
CA LEU A 38 -1.04 7.60 -19.96
C LEU A 38 -0.13 6.45 -19.50
N GLN A 39 1.14 6.52 -19.90
CA GLN A 39 2.22 5.73 -19.30
C GLN A 39 2.77 6.50 -18.10
N THR A 40 2.59 5.96 -16.89
CA THR A 40 3.31 6.45 -15.71
C THR A 40 4.77 6.04 -15.83
N VAL A 41 5.65 7.00 -16.14
CA VAL A 41 7.10 6.78 -16.22
C VAL A 41 7.67 6.85 -14.80
N PHE A 42 8.14 5.71 -14.28
CA PHE A 42 9.02 5.70 -13.10
C PHE A 42 10.37 6.31 -13.49
N SER A 43 10.88 7.24 -12.68
CA SER A 43 12.17 7.87 -12.97
C SER A 43 13.30 6.83 -12.94
N LYS A 44 14.27 6.97 -13.84
CA LYS A 44 15.51 6.18 -13.82
C LYS A 44 16.24 6.37 -12.48
N ASN A 45 16.84 5.30 -11.96
CA ASN A 45 17.70 5.33 -10.78
C ASN A 45 18.71 6.49 -10.87
N GLY A 46 18.74 7.37 -9.86
CA GLY A 46 19.69 8.48 -9.75
C GLY A 46 19.18 9.86 -10.18
N ALA A 47 17.95 10.01 -10.67
CA ALA A 47 17.36 11.33 -10.87
C ALA A 47 16.95 11.96 -9.51
N PRO A 48 17.12 13.28 -9.31
CA PRO A 48 16.63 13.95 -8.11
C PRO A 48 15.11 13.75 -8.00
N PRO A 49 14.56 13.56 -6.77
CA PRO A 49 13.14 13.33 -6.58
C PRO A 49 12.34 14.50 -7.16
N SER A 50 11.36 14.19 -7.98
CA SER A 50 10.43 15.20 -8.50
C SER A 50 9.69 15.89 -7.35
N PRO A 51 9.41 17.20 -7.42
CA PRO A 51 8.53 17.87 -6.47
C PRO A 51 7.24 17.08 -6.28
N GLY A 52 6.81 16.87 -5.03
CA GLY A 52 5.63 16.05 -4.71
C GLY A 52 5.88 14.54 -4.63
N THR A 53 7.14 14.11 -4.51
CA THR A 53 7.51 12.71 -4.23
C THR A 53 7.85 12.54 -2.75
N ARG A 54 7.26 11.54 -2.09
CA ARG A 54 7.61 11.13 -0.72
C ARG A 54 8.18 9.71 -0.75
N THR A 55 9.34 9.48 -0.14
CA THR A 55 9.98 8.16 -0.11
C THR A 55 10.44 7.84 1.31
N PHE A 56 10.18 6.62 1.74
CA PHE A 56 10.73 6.02 2.96
C PHE A 56 11.19 4.60 2.61
N LEU A 57 12.45 4.29 2.88
CA LEU A 57 13.01 2.96 2.67
C LEU A 57 13.32 2.38 4.04
N GLY A 58 12.35 1.65 4.58
CA GLY A 58 12.41 1.01 5.88
C GLY A 58 13.03 -0.38 5.83
N GLU A 59 13.13 -0.99 6.99
CA GLU A 59 13.61 -2.37 7.11
C GLU A 59 12.51 -3.36 6.74
N GLU A 60 11.29 -3.08 7.18
CA GLU A 60 10.11 -3.92 6.98
C GLU A 60 9.23 -3.40 5.84
N VAL A 61 9.26 -2.10 5.59
CA VAL A 61 8.36 -1.43 4.65
C VAL A 61 9.11 -0.42 3.80
N ASP A 62 8.98 -0.53 2.47
CA ASP A 62 9.27 0.59 1.58
C ASP A 62 7.99 1.32 1.21
N TYR A 63 8.06 2.65 1.16
CA TYR A 63 6.97 3.50 0.74
C TYR A 63 7.47 4.50 -0.29
N VAL A 64 6.75 4.61 -1.40
CA VAL A 64 6.96 5.63 -2.42
C VAL A 64 5.60 6.23 -2.76
N GLU A 65 5.51 7.56 -2.73
CA GLU A 65 4.33 8.29 -3.18
C GLU A 65 4.72 9.38 -4.16
N ARG A 66 3.86 9.60 -5.15
CA ARG A 66 3.97 10.70 -6.09
C ARG A 66 2.58 11.25 -6.40
N GLU A 67 2.47 12.58 -6.43
CA GLU A 67 1.29 13.28 -6.94
C GLU A 67 1.62 13.95 -8.28
N GLU A 68 0.75 13.77 -9.27
CA GLU A 68 0.87 14.43 -10.56
C GLU A 68 -0.52 14.77 -11.17
N PRO A 69 -0.63 15.86 -11.94
CA PRO A 69 -1.82 16.11 -12.74
C PRO A 69 -1.97 15.02 -13.80
N ILE A 70 -3.19 14.50 -13.97
CA ILE A 70 -3.47 13.43 -14.94
C ILE A 70 -3.38 13.95 -16.36
N ASP A 71 -3.90 15.16 -16.58
CA ASP A 71 -3.70 15.90 -17.80
C ASP A 71 -2.88 17.15 -17.49
N ARG A 72 -1.70 17.26 -18.11
CA ARG A 72 -0.86 18.46 -17.98
C ARG A 72 -1.54 19.70 -18.56
N ALA A 73 -2.49 19.54 -19.47
CA ALA A 73 -3.28 20.62 -20.05
C ALA A 73 -4.53 20.96 -19.22
N SER A 74 -4.94 20.11 -18.27
CA SER A 74 -6.09 20.37 -17.39
C SER A 74 -5.78 19.93 -15.94
N PRO A 75 -5.31 20.86 -15.08
CA PRO A 75 -4.89 20.56 -13.71
C PRO A 75 -6.07 20.21 -12.76
N ALA A 76 -7.29 20.14 -13.29
CA ALA A 76 -8.51 19.93 -12.52
C ALA A 76 -8.67 18.51 -11.99
N CYS A 77 -7.86 17.54 -12.44
CA CYS A 77 -7.79 16.20 -11.86
C CYS A 77 -6.35 15.78 -11.61
N ARG A 78 -6.08 15.36 -10.38
CA ARG A 78 -4.77 14.91 -9.93
C ARG A 78 -4.84 13.45 -9.51
N GLN A 79 -3.74 12.74 -9.75
CA GLN A 79 -3.54 11.39 -9.27
C GLN A 79 -2.41 11.40 -8.26
N LYS A 80 -2.69 10.89 -7.08
CA LYS A 80 -1.69 10.56 -6.08
C LYS A 80 -1.54 9.05 -6.01
N ARG A 81 -0.42 8.53 -6.50
CA ARG A 81 -0.06 7.11 -6.44
C ARG A 81 0.87 6.88 -5.26
N SER A 82 0.51 5.97 -4.38
CA SER A 82 1.38 5.43 -3.34
C SER A 82 1.61 3.94 -3.55
N VAL A 83 2.84 3.50 -3.44
CA VAL A 83 3.26 2.10 -3.45
C VAL A 83 3.85 1.79 -2.08
N LEU A 84 3.28 0.79 -1.41
CA LEU A 84 3.76 0.26 -0.15
C LEU A 84 4.25 -1.17 -0.42
N PHE A 85 5.53 -1.43 -0.22
CA PHE A 85 6.09 -2.78 -0.30
C PHE A 85 6.32 -3.30 1.13
N VAL A 86 5.51 -4.27 1.53
CA VAL A 86 5.60 -4.95 2.83
C VAL A 86 6.56 -6.11 2.66
N LYS A 87 7.78 -5.97 3.18
CA LYS A 87 8.88 -6.89 2.92
C LYS A 87 8.77 -8.19 3.71
N PRO A 88 9.21 -9.31 3.11
CA PRO A 88 9.55 -9.51 1.70
C PRO A 88 8.32 -9.83 0.83
N ASP A 89 7.12 -9.70 1.40
CA ASP A 89 5.97 -10.48 1.02
C ASP A 89 5.27 -9.92 -0.22
N TYR A 90 4.78 -8.67 -0.18
CA TYR A 90 3.87 -8.17 -1.22
C TYR A 90 3.83 -6.65 -1.34
N SER A 91 3.22 -6.18 -2.42
CA SER A 91 3.04 -4.75 -2.69
C SER A 91 1.57 -4.34 -2.66
N ILE A 92 1.30 -3.14 -2.17
CA ILE A 92 0.01 -2.45 -2.29
C ILE A 92 0.22 -1.20 -3.12
N VAL A 93 -0.54 -1.07 -4.19
CA VAL A 93 -0.56 0.13 -5.03
C VAL A 93 -1.90 0.82 -4.80
N ARG A 94 -1.86 2.06 -4.34
CA ARG A 94 -3.05 2.88 -4.12
C ARG A 94 -2.98 4.14 -4.97
N ASP A 95 -4.00 4.34 -5.78
CA ASP A 95 -4.24 5.52 -6.58
C ASP A 95 -5.42 6.32 -5.98
N LEU A 96 -5.16 7.58 -5.61
CA LEU A 96 -6.18 8.53 -5.20
C LEU A 96 -6.34 9.59 -6.28
N PHE A 97 -7.51 9.62 -6.89
CA PHE A 97 -7.91 10.62 -7.87
C PHE A 97 -8.68 11.73 -7.15
N SER A 98 -8.22 12.97 -7.28
CA SER A 98 -8.81 14.16 -6.65
C SER A 98 -9.07 15.25 -7.67
N GLY A 99 -9.97 16.18 -7.34
CA GLY A 99 -10.43 17.24 -8.23
C GLY A 99 -11.94 17.39 -8.23
N GLU A 100 -12.47 18.00 -9.30
CA GLU A 100 -13.90 18.23 -9.47
C GLU A 100 -14.45 17.42 -10.66
N GLY A 101 -15.74 17.05 -10.56
CA GLY A 101 -16.50 16.39 -11.60
C GLY A 101 -16.63 14.87 -11.46
N VAL A 102 -17.32 14.27 -12.43
CA VAL A 102 -17.54 12.83 -12.55
C VAL A 102 -16.53 12.25 -13.54
N VAL A 103 -15.86 11.17 -13.15
CA VAL A 103 -14.85 10.51 -13.96
C VAL A 103 -15.14 9.02 -14.10
N ASN A 104 -14.72 8.45 -15.23
CA ASN A 104 -14.62 7.03 -15.48
C ASN A 104 -13.14 6.66 -15.56
N ILE A 105 -12.72 5.66 -14.79
CA ILE A 105 -11.33 5.24 -14.65
C ILE A 105 -11.24 3.76 -14.97
N ASP A 106 -10.42 3.44 -15.97
CA ASP A 106 -9.96 2.08 -16.26
C ASP A 106 -8.49 1.97 -15.84
N TRP A 107 -8.19 1.07 -14.91
CA TRP A 107 -6.84 0.72 -14.50
C TRP A 107 -6.48 -0.67 -15.05
N LEU A 108 -5.47 -0.72 -15.91
CA LEU A 108 -5.12 -1.88 -16.72
C LEU A 108 -3.82 -2.50 -16.21
N HIS A 109 -3.92 -3.72 -15.68
CA HIS A 109 -2.78 -4.57 -15.37
C HIS A 109 -2.53 -5.50 -16.55
N SER A 110 -1.37 -5.38 -17.19
CA SER A 110 -1.03 -6.16 -18.40
C SER A 110 -0.06 -7.29 -18.10
N PHE A 111 -0.43 -8.49 -18.53
CA PHE A 111 0.32 -9.73 -18.35
C PHE A 111 0.70 -10.34 -19.70
N ALA A 112 1.73 -11.19 -19.67
CA ALA A 112 2.20 -11.88 -20.85
C ALA A 112 1.09 -12.76 -21.48
N PRO A 113 1.08 -12.99 -22.80
CA PRO A 113 0.03 -13.76 -23.48
C PRO A 113 -0.22 -15.15 -22.89
N GLN A 114 0.84 -15.79 -22.40
CA GLN A 114 0.80 -17.12 -21.80
C GLN A 114 0.25 -17.16 -20.37
N ALA A 115 0.00 -16.01 -19.75
CA ALA A 115 -0.54 -15.96 -18.39
C ALA A 115 -1.92 -16.63 -18.32
N ARG A 116 -2.20 -17.41 -17.30
CA ARG A 116 -3.56 -17.87 -16.97
C ARG A 116 -4.12 -16.96 -15.90
N ILE A 117 -5.33 -16.43 -16.11
CA ILE A 117 -6.01 -15.54 -15.17
C ILE A 117 -7.28 -16.24 -14.72
N GLU A 118 -7.43 -16.43 -13.42
CA GLU A 118 -8.56 -17.10 -12.78
C GLU A 118 -9.06 -16.28 -11.60
N GLY A 119 -10.28 -16.52 -11.15
CA GLY A 119 -10.87 -15.82 -10.00
C GLY A 119 -11.91 -14.77 -10.38
N ASN A 120 -12.27 -13.94 -9.42
CA ASN A 120 -13.36 -12.98 -9.51
C ASN A 120 -13.15 -11.81 -8.53
N LEU A 121 -14.06 -10.84 -8.51
CA LEU A 121 -13.94 -9.67 -7.66
C LEU A 121 -13.95 -10.00 -6.15
N ALA A 122 -14.68 -11.04 -5.72
CA ALA A 122 -14.84 -11.37 -4.30
C ALA A 122 -13.59 -12.07 -3.73
N GLU A 123 -12.95 -12.92 -4.53
CA GLU A 123 -11.79 -13.72 -4.12
C GLU A 123 -10.45 -13.15 -4.61
N GLY A 124 -10.49 -12.16 -5.50
CA GLY A 124 -9.32 -11.71 -6.25
C GLY A 124 -9.02 -12.57 -7.47
N PHE A 125 -7.98 -12.18 -8.19
CA PHE A 125 -7.54 -12.81 -9.42
C PHE A 125 -6.21 -13.51 -9.20
N HIS A 126 -6.14 -14.80 -9.50
CA HIS A 126 -4.91 -15.58 -9.53
C HIS A 126 -4.34 -15.56 -10.95
N ILE A 127 -3.14 -15.03 -11.08
CA ILE A 127 -2.39 -14.94 -12.33
C ILE A 127 -1.23 -15.93 -12.26
N THR A 128 -1.25 -16.93 -13.13
CA THR A 128 -0.17 -17.92 -13.25
C THR A 128 0.60 -17.69 -14.54
N THR A 129 1.91 -17.58 -14.45
CA THR A 129 2.84 -17.52 -15.59
C THR A 129 3.83 -18.70 -15.50
N PRO A 130 4.61 -19.01 -16.56
CA PRO A 130 5.68 -20.00 -16.46
C PRO A 130 6.72 -19.67 -15.38
N ASP A 131 6.92 -18.37 -15.11
CA ASP A 131 7.99 -17.87 -14.26
C ASP A 131 7.51 -17.55 -12.83
N GLY A 132 6.22 -17.70 -12.51
CA GLY A 132 5.69 -17.40 -11.18
C GLY A 132 4.18 -17.19 -11.13
N ARG A 133 3.66 -17.02 -9.91
CA ARG A 133 2.24 -16.75 -9.64
C ARG A 133 2.06 -15.44 -8.88
N LEU A 134 0.88 -14.85 -9.03
CA LEU A 134 0.49 -13.60 -8.40
C LEU A 134 -0.99 -13.68 -8.04
N TRP A 135 -1.32 -13.32 -6.81
CA TRP A 135 -2.68 -13.01 -6.41
C TRP A 135 -2.89 -11.49 -6.42
N LEU A 136 -3.89 -11.05 -7.17
CA LEU A 136 -4.23 -9.66 -7.36
C LEU A 136 -5.62 -9.39 -6.80
N VAL A 137 -5.72 -8.51 -5.81
CA VAL A 137 -7.01 -8.06 -5.27
C VAL A 137 -7.17 -6.58 -5.54
N ALA A 138 -8.30 -6.18 -6.12
CA ALA A 138 -8.58 -4.78 -6.43
C ALA A 138 -9.86 -4.33 -5.73
N PHE A 139 -9.80 -3.17 -5.07
CA PHE A 139 -10.90 -2.57 -4.34
C PHE A 139 -10.74 -1.04 -4.31
N GLY A 140 -11.78 -0.33 -3.92
CA GLY A 140 -11.77 1.13 -3.98
C GLY A 140 -13.16 1.72 -3.83
N THR A 141 -13.26 3.04 -3.99
CA THR A 141 -14.55 3.72 -4.05
C THR A 141 -15.10 3.70 -5.48
N HIS A 142 -16.43 3.72 -5.59
CA HIS A 142 -17.14 3.79 -6.87
C HIS A 142 -16.78 2.67 -7.87
N MET A 143 -16.39 1.50 -7.35
CA MET A 143 -16.07 0.32 -8.15
C MET A 143 -17.27 -0.09 -9.01
N LYS A 144 -17.02 -0.27 -10.32
CA LYS A 144 -17.99 -0.79 -11.28
C LYS A 144 -17.75 -2.25 -11.64
N GLY A 145 -16.54 -2.73 -11.44
CA GLY A 145 -16.19 -4.13 -11.61
C GLY A 145 -14.73 -4.32 -11.94
N VAL A 146 -14.31 -5.59 -11.95
CA VAL A 146 -12.99 -6.02 -12.38
C VAL A 146 -13.18 -7.14 -13.37
N GLU A 147 -12.54 -7.06 -14.53
CA GLU A 147 -12.68 -8.05 -15.61
C GLU A 147 -11.33 -8.50 -16.15
N ALA A 148 -11.25 -9.77 -16.55
CA ALA A 148 -10.14 -10.27 -17.34
C ALA A 148 -10.44 -10.05 -18.84
N ARG A 149 -9.57 -9.31 -19.54
CA ARG A 149 -9.60 -9.18 -21.00
C ARG A 149 -8.54 -10.06 -21.63
N LEU A 150 -8.95 -10.82 -22.64
CA LEU A 150 -8.07 -11.68 -23.43
C LEU A 150 -7.88 -11.03 -24.80
N LYS A 151 -6.69 -10.53 -25.10
CA LYS A 151 -6.29 -10.15 -26.46
C LYS A 151 -5.26 -11.14 -26.99
N SER A 152 -5.13 -11.22 -28.31
CA SER A 152 -4.16 -12.13 -28.96
C SER A 152 -2.71 -11.89 -28.55
N THR A 153 -2.36 -10.68 -28.12
CA THR A 153 -0.98 -10.26 -27.80
C THR A 153 -0.76 -9.87 -26.34
N GLU A 154 -1.81 -9.83 -25.52
CA GLU A 154 -1.72 -9.49 -24.10
C GLU A 154 -2.98 -9.96 -23.36
N LYS A 155 -2.82 -10.37 -22.11
CA LYS A 155 -3.96 -10.59 -21.19
C LYS A 155 -3.96 -9.48 -20.16
N GLN A 156 -5.15 -9.02 -19.77
CA GLN A 156 -5.29 -7.88 -18.89
C GLN A 156 -6.28 -8.17 -17.77
N VAL A 157 -5.99 -7.64 -16.58
CA VAL A 157 -7.02 -7.41 -15.56
C VAL A 157 -7.34 -5.92 -15.59
N VAL A 158 -8.61 -5.58 -15.83
CA VAL A 158 -9.09 -4.20 -15.92
C VAL A 158 -9.97 -3.91 -14.72
N VAL A 159 -9.51 -3.01 -13.86
CA VAL A 159 -10.24 -2.49 -12.71
C VAL A 159 -10.97 -1.22 -13.13
N ARG A 160 -12.29 -1.18 -12.98
CA ARG A 160 -13.11 -0.04 -13.37
C ARG A 160 -13.74 0.65 -12.17
N SER A 161 -13.62 1.97 -12.12
CA SER A 161 -14.39 2.84 -11.21
C SER A 161 -15.03 3.99 -11.96
N ALA A 162 -16.22 4.40 -11.54
CA ALA A 162 -16.90 5.55 -12.11
C ALA A 162 -17.79 6.26 -11.09
N GLY A 163 -17.59 7.56 -10.92
CA GLY A 163 -18.29 8.36 -9.93
C GLY A 163 -17.72 9.77 -9.76
N PRO A 164 -18.27 10.54 -8.81
CA PRO A 164 -17.71 11.83 -8.43
C PRO A 164 -16.33 11.65 -7.79
N LEU A 165 -15.44 12.61 -8.02
CA LEU A 165 -14.18 12.70 -7.27
C LEU A 165 -14.44 13.10 -5.80
N PRO A 166 -13.65 12.61 -4.83
CA PRO A 166 -12.46 11.78 -5.00
C PRO A 166 -12.78 10.28 -5.21
N ILE A 167 -12.01 9.63 -6.08
CA ILE A 167 -12.04 8.17 -6.28
C ILE A 167 -10.74 7.56 -5.76
N SER A 168 -10.83 6.48 -5.00
CA SER A 168 -9.66 5.66 -4.65
C SER A 168 -9.72 4.31 -5.34
N LEU A 169 -8.57 3.86 -5.85
CA LEU A 169 -8.34 2.52 -6.35
C LEU A 169 -7.14 1.94 -5.61
N THR A 170 -7.25 0.73 -5.10
CA THR A 170 -6.16 0.03 -4.43
C THR A 170 -6.07 -1.38 -4.98
N THR A 171 -4.85 -1.78 -5.33
CA THR A 171 -4.54 -3.13 -5.77
C THR A 171 -3.47 -3.73 -4.85
N LEU A 172 -3.80 -4.87 -4.27
CA LEU A 172 -2.86 -5.77 -3.61
C LEU A 172 -2.21 -6.66 -4.68
N LEU A 173 -0.89 -6.78 -4.64
CA LEU A 173 -0.08 -7.60 -5.53
C LEU A 173 0.74 -8.56 -4.67
N TYR A 174 0.24 -9.77 -4.48
CA TYR A 174 0.83 -10.78 -3.62
C TYR A 174 1.48 -11.89 -4.46
N PRO A 175 2.82 -11.94 -4.57
CA PRO A 175 3.54 -13.06 -5.19
C PRO A 175 3.17 -14.37 -4.49
N ASP A 176 2.69 -15.34 -5.26
CA ASP A 176 2.26 -16.63 -4.75
C ASP A 176 3.32 -17.69 -5.11
N ASP A 177 3.73 -18.50 -4.14
CA ASP A 177 4.65 -19.62 -4.36
C ASP A 177 3.83 -20.87 -4.69
N ALA A 178 4.08 -21.44 -5.87
CA ALA A 178 3.41 -22.65 -6.34
C ALA A 178 3.54 -23.86 -5.40
N SER A 179 4.56 -23.87 -4.54
CA SER A 179 4.82 -24.91 -3.54
C SER A 179 4.05 -24.69 -2.23
N SER A 180 3.60 -23.47 -1.97
CA SER A 180 2.94 -23.13 -0.72
C SER A 180 1.45 -23.44 -0.81
N GLN A 181 0.95 -24.29 0.08
CA GLN A 181 -0.50 -24.44 0.32
C GLN A 181 -1.08 -23.23 1.07
N SER A 182 -0.36 -22.10 1.10
CA SER A 182 -0.72 -20.92 1.87
C SER A 182 -2.00 -20.32 1.29
N ARG A 183 -3.10 -20.50 2.01
CA ARG A 183 -4.33 -19.80 1.70
C ARG A 183 -4.22 -18.40 2.27
N TYR A 184 -4.14 -17.42 1.39
CA TYR A 184 -4.31 -16.02 1.75
C TYR A 184 -5.79 -15.67 1.63
N ASP A 185 -6.28 -14.82 2.52
CA ASP A 185 -7.66 -14.32 2.47
C ASP A 185 -7.65 -12.78 2.53
N PHE A 186 -8.64 -12.17 1.90
CA PHE A 186 -8.80 -10.73 1.85
C PHE A 186 -10.15 -10.36 2.44
N LYS A 187 -10.11 -9.42 3.39
CA LYS A 187 -11.32 -8.92 4.03
C LYS A 187 -11.34 -7.40 3.95
N SER A 188 -12.27 -6.87 3.16
CA SER A 188 -12.57 -5.44 3.22
C SER A 188 -13.28 -5.13 4.54
N LEU A 189 -12.81 -4.11 5.24
CA LEU A 189 -13.46 -3.60 6.44
C LEU A 189 -14.37 -2.45 6.01
N TYR A 190 -15.66 -2.53 6.35
CA TYR A 190 -16.62 -1.46 6.02
C TYR A 190 -16.65 -0.39 7.12
N PHE A 191 -16.68 0.88 6.71
CA PHE A 191 -16.67 2.04 7.61
C PHE A 191 -17.83 2.98 7.28
N PRO A 192 -18.90 2.99 8.10
CA PRO A 192 -20.00 3.93 7.90
C PRO A 192 -19.58 5.39 8.05
N SER A 193 -18.51 5.66 8.82
CA SER A 193 -18.12 7.01 9.26
C SER A 193 -16.95 7.63 8.48
N ILE A 194 -16.33 6.91 7.53
CA ILE A 194 -15.13 7.39 6.83
C ILE A 194 -15.45 7.64 5.36
N GLU A 195 -16.05 8.80 5.08
CA GLU A 195 -16.11 9.31 3.72
C GLU A 195 -14.68 9.59 3.21
N GLY A 196 -14.24 8.83 2.21
CA GLY A 196 -12.95 9.00 1.53
C GLY A 196 -11.78 8.18 2.09
N GLY A 197 -12.00 7.29 3.07
CA GLY A 197 -10.98 6.34 3.55
C GLY A 197 -11.28 4.90 3.15
N SER A 198 -10.33 4.02 3.43
CA SER A 198 -10.49 2.57 3.20
C SER A 198 -9.71 1.79 4.24
N ALA A 199 -10.15 0.56 4.50
CA ALA A 199 -9.35 -0.37 5.26
C ALA A 199 -9.69 -1.82 4.93
N PHE A 200 -8.72 -2.69 5.16
CA PHE A 200 -8.81 -4.09 4.83
C PHE A 200 -7.80 -4.90 5.63
N GLU A 201 -8.02 -6.21 5.66
CA GLU A 201 -7.11 -7.19 6.22
C GLU A 201 -6.64 -8.15 5.12
N VAL A 202 -5.35 -8.49 5.17
CA VAL A 202 -4.77 -9.63 4.46
C VAL A 202 -4.45 -10.66 5.52
N LEU A 203 -5.10 -11.82 5.42
CA LEU A 203 -4.95 -12.91 6.38
C LEU A 203 -4.08 -13.99 5.76
N THR A 204 -3.12 -14.48 6.53
CA THR A 204 -2.26 -15.60 6.15
C THR A 204 -2.33 -16.66 7.24
N ALA A 205 -1.65 -17.79 7.03
CA ALA A 205 -1.55 -18.84 8.04
C ALA A 205 -0.79 -18.41 9.30
N THR A 206 0.05 -17.37 9.23
CA THR A 206 0.97 -16.98 10.32
C THR A 206 0.75 -15.59 10.87
N HIS A 207 0.02 -14.74 10.15
CA HIS A 207 -0.18 -13.35 10.54
C HIS A 207 -1.43 -12.74 9.88
N THR A 208 -1.91 -11.66 10.48
CA THR A 208 -2.93 -10.78 9.92
C THR A 208 -2.34 -9.39 9.74
N ASP A 209 -2.38 -8.91 8.50
CA ASP A 209 -1.98 -7.55 8.16
C ASP A 209 -3.22 -6.68 8.00
N THR A 210 -3.33 -5.63 8.81
CA THR A 210 -4.41 -4.66 8.72
C THR A 210 -3.90 -3.34 8.17
N PHE A 211 -4.58 -2.81 7.16
CA PHE A 211 -4.27 -1.53 6.56
C PHE A 211 -5.40 -0.54 6.75
N LEU A 212 -5.08 0.67 7.18
CA LEU A 212 -6.01 1.79 7.23
C LEU A 212 -5.47 2.95 6.39
N PHE A 213 -6.32 3.47 5.50
CA PHE A 213 -6.05 4.67 4.71
C PHE A 213 -7.05 5.74 5.13
N ALA A 214 -6.54 6.73 5.86
CA ALA A 214 -7.35 7.84 6.31
C ALA A 214 -7.44 8.93 5.22
N PRO A 215 -8.59 9.60 5.09
CA PRO A 215 -8.63 10.86 4.38
C PRO A 215 -7.81 11.91 5.17
N ALA A 216 -7.18 12.84 4.44
CA ALA A 216 -6.23 13.79 5.01
C ALA A 216 -6.81 14.52 6.24
N ARG A 217 -6.03 14.55 7.33
CA ARG A 217 -6.35 15.24 8.60
C ARG A 217 -7.58 14.73 9.36
N LYS A 218 -8.13 13.55 9.01
CA LYS A 218 -9.22 12.95 9.79
C LYS A 218 -8.69 11.88 10.74
N ARG A 219 -9.34 11.78 11.90
CA ARG A 219 -9.19 10.64 12.81
C ARG A 219 -10.05 9.50 12.31
N LEU A 220 -9.49 8.30 12.23
CA LEU A 220 -10.25 7.09 12.04
C LEU A 220 -10.59 6.50 13.41
N ALA A 221 -11.84 6.11 13.61
CA ALA A 221 -12.29 5.43 14.81
C ALA A 221 -13.18 4.24 14.44
N LEU A 222 -12.70 3.06 14.78
CA LEU A 222 -13.40 1.78 14.84
C LEU A 222 -13.75 1.45 16.30
N SER A 223 -14.56 0.41 16.49
CA SER A 223 -14.87 -0.14 17.83
C SER A 223 -13.62 -0.45 18.64
N ASN A 224 -12.56 -0.95 18.01
CA ASN A 224 -11.32 -1.36 18.65
C ASN A 224 -10.08 -0.59 18.17
N VAL A 225 -10.18 0.31 17.19
CA VAL A 225 -9.01 1.04 16.65
C VAL A 225 -9.28 2.52 16.60
N ARG A 226 -8.32 3.34 17.00
CA ARG A 226 -8.34 4.80 16.75
C ARG A 226 -7.01 5.23 16.19
N PHE A 227 -7.03 5.93 15.08
CA PHE A 227 -5.82 6.34 14.39
C PHE A 227 -5.91 7.81 13.94
N GLU A 228 -4.87 8.59 14.23
CA GLU A 228 -4.66 9.94 13.73
C GLU A 228 -3.42 9.94 12.84
N GLY A 229 -3.61 9.94 11.53
CA GLY A 229 -2.55 9.96 10.53
C GLY A 229 -3.10 9.75 9.12
N GLU A 230 -2.24 9.51 8.14
CA GLU A 230 -2.66 9.29 6.74
C GLU A 230 -2.80 7.82 6.39
N GLN A 231 -1.83 7.00 6.80
CA GLN A 231 -1.82 5.56 6.54
C GLN A 231 -1.31 4.82 7.76
N LEU A 232 -1.91 3.65 8.02
CA LEU A 232 -1.49 2.72 9.05
C LEU A 232 -1.40 1.32 8.45
N PHE A 233 -0.32 0.62 8.76
CA PHE A 233 -0.16 -0.81 8.59
C PHE A 233 0.16 -1.40 9.96
N VAL A 234 -0.50 -2.50 10.32
CA VAL A 234 -0.24 -3.27 11.52
C VAL A 234 -0.20 -4.74 11.14
N ARG A 235 0.91 -5.42 11.45
CA ARG A 235 1.01 -6.88 11.39
C ARG A 235 0.83 -7.45 12.78
N ARG A 236 -0.16 -8.33 12.92
CA ARG A 236 -0.35 -9.18 14.09
C ARG A 236 0.08 -10.60 13.76
N ASP A 237 0.77 -11.28 14.67
CA ASP A 237 1.09 -12.69 14.51
C ASP A 237 -0.14 -13.60 14.74
N TYR A 238 0.08 -14.91 14.73
CA TYR A 238 -0.99 -15.90 14.92
C TYR A 238 -1.59 -15.92 16.34
N VAL A 239 -0.91 -15.34 17.35
CA VAL A 239 -1.48 -15.16 18.69
C VAL A 239 -2.18 -13.82 18.85
N GLY A 240 -2.10 -12.95 17.84
CA GLY A 240 -2.74 -11.64 17.82
C GLY A 240 -1.86 -10.51 18.36
N GLU A 241 -0.60 -10.79 18.72
CA GLU A 241 0.32 -9.78 19.22
C GLU A 241 0.89 -8.93 18.07
N ILE A 242 1.15 -7.66 18.37
CA ILE A 242 1.65 -6.69 17.39
C ILE A 242 3.12 -7.01 17.12
N ALA A 243 3.41 -7.47 15.90
CA ALA A 243 4.77 -7.78 15.47
C ALA A 243 5.42 -6.60 14.74
N ARG A 244 4.65 -5.91 13.88
CA ARG A 244 5.15 -4.78 13.08
C ARG A 244 4.10 -3.70 12.94
N LEU A 245 4.55 -2.45 12.80
CA LEU A 245 3.69 -1.32 12.52
C LEU A 245 4.40 -0.36 11.55
N PHE A 246 3.65 0.21 10.62
CA PHE A 246 4.08 1.36 9.85
C PHE A 246 2.99 2.43 9.87
N ALA A 247 3.37 3.69 10.06
CA ALA A 247 2.47 4.82 10.01
C ALA A 247 3.05 5.98 9.20
N LEU A 248 2.19 6.60 8.40
CA LEU A 248 2.49 7.79 7.62
C LEU A 248 1.80 9.00 8.24
N SER A 249 2.58 10.05 8.51
CA SER A 249 2.11 11.27 9.19
C SER A 249 1.31 10.94 10.46
N GLY A 250 1.74 9.91 11.18
CA GLY A 250 1.02 9.34 12.32
C GLY A 250 1.32 10.11 13.59
N ARG A 251 0.28 10.48 14.33
CA ARG A 251 0.41 11.12 15.64
C ARG A 251 -0.03 10.19 16.77
N PHE A 252 -1.06 9.40 16.54
CA PHE A 252 -1.67 8.57 17.57
C PHE A 252 -2.22 7.29 16.95
N CYS A 253 -1.98 6.16 17.61
CA CYS A 253 -2.62 4.90 17.29
C CYS A 253 -3.01 4.18 18.58
N TYR A 254 -4.28 3.84 18.69
CA TYR A 254 -4.85 2.98 19.72
C TYR A 254 -5.45 1.75 19.06
N TRP A 255 -5.16 0.58 19.63
CA TRP A 255 -5.54 -0.71 19.10
C TRP A 255 -5.90 -1.65 20.25
N GLU A 256 -7.15 -2.12 20.28
CA GLU A 256 -7.65 -3.17 21.17
C GLU A 256 -7.30 -2.94 22.66
N GLY A 257 -7.49 -1.72 23.17
CA GLY A 257 -7.15 -1.40 24.57
C GLY A 257 -5.80 -0.74 24.76
N LYS A 258 -4.91 -0.84 23.77
CA LYS A 258 -3.50 -0.46 23.89
C LYS A 258 -3.20 0.79 23.05
N THR A 259 -2.51 1.77 23.61
CA THR A 259 -1.98 2.90 22.82
C THR A 259 -0.64 2.50 22.21
N LEU A 260 -0.67 2.04 20.95
CA LEU A 260 0.51 1.55 20.24
C LEU A 260 1.59 2.62 20.10
N PHE A 261 1.19 3.84 19.76
CA PHE A 261 2.08 5.00 19.84
C PHE A 261 1.31 6.30 20.02
N GLU A 262 1.98 7.29 20.60
CA GLU A 262 1.47 8.66 20.75
C GLU A 262 2.62 9.65 20.74
N SER A 263 2.48 10.69 19.91
CA SER A 263 3.44 11.78 19.75
C SER A 263 2.75 13.14 19.90
N ALA A 264 3.50 14.12 20.39
CA ALA A 264 3.01 15.50 20.46
C ALA A 264 2.72 16.07 19.06
N GLN A 265 3.53 15.72 18.06
CA GLN A 265 3.41 16.14 16.67
C GLN A 265 3.29 14.94 15.72
N PRO A 266 2.64 15.08 14.54
CA PRO A 266 2.62 14.02 13.54
C PRO A 266 4.02 13.61 13.12
N VAL A 267 4.34 12.32 13.22
CA VAL A 267 5.59 11.73 12.77
C VAL A 267 5.48 11.47 11.26
N PRO A 268 6.34 12.07 10.41
CA PRO A 268 6.22 11.91 8.95
C PRO A 268 6.21 10.45 8.50
N PHE A 269 7.13 9.64 9.05
CA PHE A 269 7.20 8.20 8.86
C PHE A 269 7.60 7.55 10.18
N LEU A 270 6.88 6.51 10.56
CA LEU A 270 7.17 5.68 11.72
C LEU A 270 7.08 4.21 11.33
N GLU A 271 8.12 3.44 11.61
CA GLU A 271 8.16 1.99 11.49
C GLU A 271 8.56 1.41 12.85
N LEU A 272 7.80 0.41 13.33
CA LEU A 272 8.07 -0.35 14.54
C LEU A 272 8.20 -1.83 14.19
N SER A 273 9.18 -2.51 14.77
CA SER A 273 9.36 -3.97 14.66
C SER A 273 9.72 -4.53 16.04
N TYR A 274 8.90 -5.43 16.56
CA TYR A 274 9.12 -6.10 17.83
C TYR A 274 9.87 -7.42 17.58
N ARG A 275 11.04 -7.58 18.20
CA ARG A 275 11.92 -8.74 18.00
C ARG A 275 12.33 -9.30 19.36
N GLY A 276 11.47 -10.14 19.92
CA GLY A 276 11.59 -10.57 21.32
C GLY A 276 11.48 -9.37 22.25
N GLU A 277 12.50 -9.16 23.08
CA GLU A 277 12.55 -8.07 24.06
C GLU A 277 13.13 -6.77 23.48
N ILE A 278 13.33 -6.69 22.16
CA ILE A 278 13.90 -5.52 21.49
C ILE A 278 12.83 -4.84 20.64
N LEU A 279 12.63 -3.53 20.85
CA LEU A 279 11.84 -2.68 19.97
C LEU A 279 12.77 -1.93 19.00
N HIS A 280 12.60 -2.19 17.71
CA HIS A 280 13.23 -1.39 16.67
C HIS A 280 12.26 -0.29 16.21
N VAL A 281 12.73 0.95 16.24
CA VAL A 281 12.01 2.15 15.81
C VAL A 281 12.78 2.79 14.66
N ARG A 282 12.13 3.02 13.52
CA ARG A 282 12.68 3.84 12.45
C ARG A 282 11.74 4.99 12.13
N GLY A 283 12.30 6.17 11.92
CA GLY A 283 11.50 7.34 11.60
C GLY A 283 12.22 8.66 11.81
N THR A 284 11.54 9.74 11.40
CA THR A 284 11.95 11.12 11.66
C THR A 284 11.22 11.60 12.91
N LEU A 285 11.81 11.33 14.07
CA LEU A 285 11.21 11.59 15.37
C LEU A 285 11.62 12.98 15.88
N SER A 286 10.68 13.70 16.49
CA SER A 286 10.93 14.99 17.14
C SER A 286 10.07 15.14 18.39
N GLY A 287 10.68 15.57 19.49
CA GLY A 287 10.01 15.69 20.78
C GLY A 287 9.71 14.34 21.44
N PRO A 288 8.97 14.37 22.56
CA PRO A 288 8.57 13.16 23.27
C PRO A 288 7.60 12.31 22.45
N ILE A 289 7.93 11.02 22.32
CA ILE A 289 7.08 10.02 21.71
C ILE A 289 7.01 8.79 22.62
N SER A 290 5.83 8.21 22.73
CA SER A 290 5.60 7.02 23.53
C SER A 290 5.13 5.86 22.66
N PHE A 291 5.52 4.65 23.06
CA PHE A 291 5.20 3.41 22.37
C PHE A 291 4.71 2.37 23.38
N TYR A 292 3.73 1.56 22.98
CA TYR A 292 3.40 0.34 23.71
C TYR A 292 4.60 -0.63 23.60
N ALA A 293 5.07 -1.13 24.73
CA ALA A 293 6.29 -1.93 24.78
C ALA A 293 6.37 -2.75 26.06
N ASP A 294 5.33 -3.54 26.29
CA ASP A 294 5.33 -4.52 27.36
C ASP A 294 6.41 -5.59 27.11
N GLY A 295 7.16 -5.95 28.15
CA GLY A 295 8.28 -6.89 28.05
C GLY A 295 9.52 -6.43 27.25
N VAL A 296 9.55 -5.20 26.72
CA VAL A 296 10.72 -4.69 25.99
C VAL A 296 11.83 -4.25 26.95
N GLU A 297 13.03 -4.79 26.79
CA GLU A 297 14.21 -4.43 27.57
C GLU A 297 15.15 -3.46 26.83
N GLU A 298 15.11 -3.47 25.50
CA GLU A 298 16.03 -2.69 24.67
C GLU A 298 15.31 -1.97 23.52
N VAL A 299 15.73 -0.74 23.22
CA VAL A 299 15.17 0.06 22.12
C VAL A 299 16.28 0.50 21.17
N HIS A 300 16.09 0.24 19.89
CA HIS A 300 16.97 0.68 18.81
C HIS A 300 16.25 1.71 17.96
N VAL A 301 16.76 2.94 17.89
CA VAL A 301 16.20 4.01 17.08
C VAL A 301 17.11 4.25 15.90
N ASN A 302 16.57 4.09 14.68
CA ASN A 302 17.32 4.23 13.42
C ASN A 302 18.62 3.41 13.37
N GLY A 303 18.64 2.26 14.07
CA GLY A 303 19.77 1.34 14.14
C GLY A 303 20.71 1.55 15.33
N GLU A 304 20.48 2.57 16.17
CA GLU A 304 21.31 2.86 17.34
C GLU A 304 20.55 2.58 18.64
N LYS A 305 21.23 1.98 19.62
CA LYS A 305 20.65 1.77 20.95
C LYS A 305 20.32 3.12 21.58
N SER A 306 19.09 3.26 22.08
CA SER A 306 18.59 4.50 22.69
C SER A 306 18.12 4.27 24.12
N TYR A 307 18.19 5.32 24.94
CA TYR A 307 17.67 5.31 26.30
C TYR A 307 16.21 5.73 26.31
N PHE A 308 15.43 5.14 27.21
CA PHE A 308 14.01 5.43 27.36
C PHE A 308 13.63 5.54 28.83
N THR A 309 12.53 6.24 29.09
CA THR A 309 11.82 6.14 30.37
C THR A 309 10.62 5.21 30.21
N ARG A 310 10.15 4.62 31.30
CA ARG A 310 9.04 3.67 31.29
C ARG A 310 7.92 4.18 32.19
N ASP A 311 6.70 4.16 31.65
CA ASP A 311 5.45 4.39 32.39
C ASP A 311 4.53 3.20 32.13
N ARG A 312 4.51 2.27 33.09
CA ARG A 312 3.78 0.98 32.99
C ARG A 312 4.20 0.18 31.74
N ASP A 313 3.25 -0.05 30.83
CA ASP A 313 3.39 -0.77 29.57
C ASP A 313 3.88 0.12 28.42
N ARG A 314 4.16 1.40 28.69
CA ARG A 314 4.65 2.36 27.71
C ARG A 314 6.12 2.70 27.95
N LEU A 315 6.88 2.80 26.86
CA LEU A 315 8.18 3.45 26.87
C LEU A 315 8.08 4.83 26.22
N ILE A 316 8.90 5.76 26.69
CA ILE A 316 8.93 7.15 26.25
C ILE A 316 10.36 7.49 25.83
N LEU A 317 10.49 7.93 24.58
CA LEU A 317 11.73 8.43 23.99
C LEU A 317 11.68 9.95 23.90
N HIS A 318 12.82 10.59 24.12
CA HIS A 318 12.98 12.04 24.08
C HIS A 318 13.99 12.41 22.98
N PHE A 319 13.52 13.13 21.96
CA PHE A 319 14.30 13.64 20.83
C PHE A 319 14.23 15.16 20.75
#